data_AF-A0A938IQW8-F1
#
_entry.id   AF-A0A938IQW8-F1
#
_cell.length_a   1.000
_cell.length_b   1.000
_cell.length_c   1.000
_cell.angle_alpha   90.00
_cell.angle_beta   90.00
_cell.angle_gamma   90.00
#
_symmetry.space_group_name_H-M   'P 1'
#
loop_
_entity.id
_entity.type
_entity.pdbx_description
1 polymer ?
#
loop_
_entity_poly.entity_id
_entity_poly.type
_entity_poly.pdbx_seq_one_letter_code
_entity_poly.pdbx_strand_id
1 'polypeptide(L)'
;MFFATIAGVRRRGFWFGPLAILGHALVELPVVVFLVLEVSAVLTNDYVLAGIGGVGTVALTWMAAGLIRQGLRPPPETPGQPGPVAPPACRAVESGGEKAGAVRPGRALAIEAAGTGILTSILNPYWYLWWVTQPTLLLASAVAQGWPGVGAFFVGHISADLAWFVVMSYGISRGRNFLRGRVYQALLIGCAAMLLVMAGLFARLVVEKLWAAA
;
A
#
# COMPACT_ATOMS: atom_id res chain seq x y z
N MET A 1 -0.57 -0.94 8.13
CA MET A 1 -1.51 0.11 7.70
C MET A 1 -2.82 -0.41 7.11
N PHE A 2 -2.80 -1.11 5.96
CA PHE A 2 -4.00 -1.53 5.22
C PHE A 2 -5.16 -2.08 6.07
N PHE A 3 -4.96 -3.17 6.83
CA PHE A 3 -6.03 -3.78 7.62
C PHE A 3 -6.61 -2.86 8.71
N ALA A 4 -5.77 -2.05 9.35
CA ALA A 4 -6.22 -1.10 10.36
C ALA A 4 -7.09 0.00 9.72
N THR A 5 -6.72 0.45 8.52
CA THR A 5 -7.53 1.41 7.76
C THR A 5 -8.87 0.81 7.34
N ILE A 6 -8.93 -0.46 6.90
CA ILE A 6 -10.20 -1.13 6.61
C ILE A 6 -11.10 -1.18 7.85
N ALA A 7 -10.54 -1.58 9.00
CA ALA A 7 -11.28 -1.64 10.25
C ALA A 7 -11.81 -0.25 10.66
N GLY A 8 -10.98 0.79 10.53
CA GLY A 8 -11.35 2.17 10.81
C GLY A 8 -12.41 2.71 9.84
N VAL A 9 -12.30 2.44 8.54
CA VAL A 9 -13.31 2.83 7.53
C VAL A 9 -14.66 2.18 7.82
N ARG A 10 -14.68 0.91 8.24
CA ARG A 10 -15.92 0.21 8.60
C ARG A 10 -16.59 0.78 9.85
N ARG A 11 -15.82 1.24 10.84
CA ARG A 11 -16.34 1.74 12.12
C ARG A 11 -16.67 3.23 12.10
N ARG A 12 -15.83 4.04 11.44
CA ARG A 12 -15.87 5.51 11.50
C ARG A 12 -16.17 6.18 10.16
N GLY A 13 -16.35 5.41 9.09
CA GLY A 13 -16.75 5.90 7.76
C GLY A 13 -15.60 6.20 6.81
N PHE A 14 -15.95 6.62 5.59
CA PHE A 14 -15.04 6.81 4.45
C PHE A 14 -13.81 7.67 4.76
N TRP A 15 -13.98 8.77 5.50
CA TRP A 15 -12.92 9.75 5.77
C TRP A 15 -11.74 9.20 6.55
N PHE A 16 -11.90 8.06 7.24
CA PHE A 16 -10.82 7.45 8.01
C PHE A 16 -9.61 7.09 7.13
N GLY A 17 -9.84 6.64 5.89
CA GLY A 17 -8.73 6.27 5.00
C GLY A 17 -7.89 7.45 4.54
N PRO A 18 -8.47 8.47 3.88
CA PRO A 18 -7.73 9.67 3.48
C PRO A 18 -7.01 10.36 4.65
N LEU A 19 -7.63 10.39 5.84
CA LEU A 19 -7.00 10.97 7.04
C LEU A 19 -5.82 10.14 7.57
N ALA A 20 -5.87 8.80 7.45
CA ALA A 20 -4.77 7.93 7.88
C ALA A 20 -3.50 8.14 7.05
N ILE A 21 -3.63 8.56 5.79
CA ILE A 21 -2.50 8.80 4.90
C ILE A 21 -1.73 10.05 5.30
N LEU A 22 -2.38 11.05 5.88
CA LEU A 22 -1.69 12.22 6.41
C LEU A 22 -0.66 11.81 7.48
N GLY A 23 -1.03 10.87 8.35
CA GLY A 23 -0.13 10.29 9.33
C GLY A 23 1.00 9.47 8.70
N HIS A 24 0.68 8.71 7.64
CA HIS A 24 1.68 7.97 6.88
C HIS A 24 2.71 8.89 6.20
N ALA A 25 2.25 9.91 5.47
CA ALA A 25 3.07 10.90 4.80
C ALA A 25 4.04 11.61 5.77
N LEU A 26 3.59 11.85 7.00
CA LEU A 26 4.43 12.45 8.05
C LEU A 26 5.61 11.55 8.43
N VAL A 27 5.43 10.22 8.40
CA VAL A 27 6.51 9.25 8.68
C VAL A 27 7.42 9.05 7.48
N GLU A 28 6.89 9.16 6.27
CA GLU A 28 7.68 9.02 5.04
C GLU A 28 8.62 10.21 4.79
N LEU A 29 8.21 11.42 5.15
CA LEU A 29 9.02 12.62 4.92
C LEU A 29 10.42 12.53 5.58
N PRO A 30 10.56 12.18 6.87
CA PRO A 30 11.87 11.93 7.48
C PRO A 30 12.68 10.85 6.78
N VAL A 31 12.05 9.78 6.28
CA VAL A 31 12.74 8.72 5.54
C VAL A 31 13.25 9.23 4.20
N VAL A 32 12.46 10.01 3.46
CA VAL A 32 12.92 10.62 2.21
C VAL A 32 14.08 11.56 2.46
N VAL A 33 14.01 12.40 3.49
CA VAL A 33 15.12 13.30 3.85
C VAL A 33 16.37 12.49 4.20
N PHE A 34 16.24 11.47 5.04
CA PHE A 34 17.35 10.59 5.40
C PHE A 34 17.97 9.91 4.17
N LEU A 35 17.13 9.35 3.29
CA LEU A 35 17.59 8.73 2.06
C LEU A 35 18.28 9.76 1.17
N VAL A 36 17.74 10.96 0.96
CA VAL A 36 18.42 11.98 0.12
C VAL A 36 19.82 12.31 0.63
N LEU A 37 20.01 12.39 1.96
CA LEU A 37 21.32 12.68 2.56
C LEU A 37 22.31 11.52 2.36
N GLU A 38 21.89 10.28 2.60
CA GLU A 38 22.73 9.08 2.50
C GLU A 38 22.94 8.59 1.05
N VAL A 39 21.96 8.80 0.18
CA VAL A 39 21.96 8.36 -1.23
C VAL A 39 23.14 8.94 -1.98
N SER A 40 23.62 10.13 -1.60
CA SER A 40 24.78 10.78 -2.22
C SER A 40 26.12 10.06 -2.00
N ALA A 41 26.25 9.26 -0.93
CA ALA A 41 27.51 8.61 -0.57
C ALA A 41 27.61 7.12 -1.00
N VAL A 42 26.47 6.42 -1.12
CA VAL A 42 26.45 4.95 -1.28
C VAL A 42 25.92 4.48 -2.64
N LEU A 43 25.17 5.30 -3.39
CA LEU A 43 24.44 4.88 -4.60
C LEU A 43 25.05 5.35 -5.93
N THR A 44 26.33 5.75 -5.96
CA THR A 44 27.06 6.05 -7.21
C THR A 44 27.52 4.79 -7.97
N ASN A 45 27.51 3.62 -7.33
CA ASN A 45 27.90 2.37 -7.98
C ASN A 45 26.72 1.75 -8.72
N ASP A 46 26.82 1.70 -10.05
CA ASP A 46 25.78 1.14 -10.92
C ASP A 46 25.46 -0.34 -10.64
N TYR A 47 26.43 -1.13 -10.14
CA TYR A 47 26.19 -2.52 -9.71
C TYR A 47 25.31 -2.61 -8.46
N VAL A 48 25.46 -1.68 -7.51
CA VAL A 48 24.65 -1.64 -6.29
C VAL A 48 23.21 -1.24 -6.63
N LEU A 49 23.05 -0.23 -7.49
CA LEU A 49 21.74 0.18 -8.01
C LEU A 49 21.04 -0.95 -8.77
N ALA A 50 21.78 -1.66 -9.63
CA ALA A 50 21.26 -2.82 -10.37
C ALA A 50 20.85 -3.95 -9.41
N GLY A 51 21.63 -4.23 -8.36
CA GLY A 51 21.30 -5.23 -7.35
C GLY A 51 20.02 -4.91 -6.60
N ILE A 52 19.88 -3.68 -6.09
CA ILE A 52 18.68 -3.21 -5.38
C ILE A 52 17.45 -3.25 -6.30
N GLY A 53 17.59 -2.75 -7.54
CA GLY A 53 16.53 -2.78 -8.55
C GLY A 53 16.13 -4.21 -8.93
N GLY A 54 17.08 -5.13 -9.00
CA GLY A 54 16.83 -6.55 -9.28
C GLY A 54 16.01 -7.22 -8.18
N VAL A 55 16.41 -7.04 -6.92
CA VAL A 55 15.65 -7.54 -5.76
C VAL A 55 14.24 -6.96 -5.75
N GLY A 56 14.11 -5.66 -6.01
CA GLY A 56 12.82 -4.99 -6.08
C GLY A 56 11.91 -5.51 -7.19
N THR A 57 12.46 -5.77 -8.38
CA THR A 57 11.73 -6.35 -9.51
C THR A 57 11.19 -7.75 -9.18
N VAL A 58 12.01 -8.59 -8.55
CA VAL A 58 11.59 -9.93 -8.10
C VAL A 58 10.48 -9.83 -7.06
N ALA A 59 10.62 -8.95 -6.07
CA ALA A 59 9.61 -8.75 -5.03
C ALA A 59 8.26 -8.28 -5.60
N LEU A 60 8.26 -7.28 -6.49
CA LEU A 60 7.06 -6.78 -7.17
C LEU A 60 6.38 -7.87 -7.98
N THR A 61 7.16 -8.64 -8.75
CA THR A 61 6.64 -9.73 -9.59
C THR A 61 6.02 -10.83 -8.73
N TRP A 62 6.66 -11.19 -7.61
CA TRP A 62 6.13 -12.16 -6.67
C TRP A 62 4.82 -11.69 -6.04
N MET A 63 4.75 -10.44 -5.59
CA MET A 63 3.53 -9.85 -5.04
C MET A 63 2.40 -9.83 -6.08
N ALA A 64 2.70 -9.43 -7.32
CA ALA A 64 1.73 -9.43 -8.41
C ALA A 64 1.21 -10.84 -8.71
N ALA A 65 2.09 -11.84 -8.75
CA ALA A 65 1.69 -13.25 -8.91
C ALA A 65 0.78 -13.72 -7.76
N GLY A 66 1.05 -13.29 -6.53
CA GLY A 66 0.18 -13.54 -5.37
C GLY A 66 -1.23 -12.97 -5.56
N LEU A 67 -1.33 -11.73 -6.03
CA LEU A 67 -2.62 -11.07 -6.32
C LEU A 67 -3.38 -11.74 -7.46
N ILE A 68 -2.69 -12.16 -8.53
CA ILE A 68 -3.30 -12.90 -9.64
C ILE A 68 -3.83 -14.24 -9.15
N ARG A 69 -3.04 -15.00 -8.38
CA ARG A 69 -3.48 -16.28 -7.80
C ARG A 69 -4.72 -16.12 -6.93
N GLN A 70 -4.87 -15.00 -6.24
CA GLN A 70 -6.06 -14.70 -5.43
C GLN A 70 -7.25 -14.25 -6.29
N GLY A 71 -7.02 -13.41 -7.30
CA GLY A 71 -8.04 -12.92 -8.22
C GLY A 71 -8.61 -14.01 -9.14
N LEU A 72 -7.82 -15.03 -9.46
CA LEU A 72 -8.26 -16.17 -10.27
C LEU A 72 -9.00 -17.26 -9.46
N ARG A 73 -9.02 -17.19 -8.13
CA ARG A 73 -9.81 -18.15 -7.34
C ARG A 73 -11.29 -17.97 -7.69
N PRO A 74 -11.99 -19.05 -8.07
CA PRO A 74 -13.41 -18.95 -8.36
C PRO A 74 -14.14 -18.42 -7.12
N PRO A 75 -15.16 -17.54 -7.29
CA PRO A 75 -16.03 -17.18 -6.18
C PRO A 75 -16.62 -18.47 -5.59
N PRO A 76 -16.76 -18.59 -4.26
CA PRO A 76 -17.37 -19.78 -3.68
C PRO A 76 -18.74 -20.02 -4.34
N GLU A 77 -18.88 -21.14 -5.05
CA GLU A 77 -20.16 -21.57 -5.61
C GLU A 77 -21.14 -21.73 -4.45
N THR A 78 -22.29 -21.07 -4.53
CA THR A 78 -23.45 -21.44 -3.72
C THR A 78 -24.48 -21.99 -4.68
N PRO A 79 -24.51 -23.32 -4.85
CA PRO A 79 -25.74 -24.02 -4.52
C PRO A 79 -25.48 -25.41 -3.88
N GLY A 80 -25.87 -25.58 -2.61
CA GLY A 80 -26.28 -26.90 -2.10
C GLY A 80 -25.29 -27.81 -1.36
N GLN A 81 -24.21 -27.31 -0.75
CA GLN A 81 -23.43 -28.13 0.21
C GLN A 81 -23.81 -27.80 1.67
N PRO A 82 -24.19 -28.78 2.51
CA PRO A 82 -24.19 -28.61 3.96
C PRO A 82 -22.74 -28.39 4.39
N GLY A 83 -22.42 -27.17 4.83
CA GLY A 83 -21.10 -26.83 5.33
C GLY A 83 -20.77 -27.60 6.63
N PRO A 84 -19.48 -27.63 7.03
CA PRO A 84 -19.06 -28.21 8.31
C PRO A 84 -19.86 -27.60 9.46
N VAL A 85 -20.37 -28.45 10.37
CA VAL A 85 -21.10 -28.04 11.57
C VAL A 85 -20.33 -26.93 12.27
N ALA A 86 -20.97 -25.77 12.42
CA ALA A 86 -20.38 -24.62 13.10
C ALA A 86 -19.96 -25.02 14.52
N PRO A 87 -18.74 -24.69 14.97
CA PRO A 87 -18.40 -24.83 16.38
C PRO A 87 -19.37 -23.99 17.23
N PRO A 88 -19.69 -24.43 18.46
CA PRO A 88 -20.66 -23.75 19.31
C PRO A 88 -20.26 -22.29 19.46
N ALA A 89 -21.24 -21.40 19.27
CA ALA A 89 -21.05 -19.96 19.30
C ALA A 89 -20.25 -19.56 20.54
N CYS A 90 -19.00 -19.13 20.35
CA CYS A 90 -18.29 -18.36 21.37
C CYS A 90 -19.18 -17.17 21.69
N ARG A 91 -19.76 -17.16 22.88
CA ARG A 91 -20.55 -16.06 23.43
C ARG A 91 -19.78 -14.78 23.17
N ALA A 92 -20.38 -13.93 22.34
CA ALA A 92 -19.94 -12.56 22.23
C ALA A 92 -19.95 -11.98 23.65
N VAL A 93 -18.77 -11.66 24.16
CA VAL A 93 -18.68 -10.61 25.17
C VAL A 93 -19.27 -9.39 24.48
N GLU A 94 -20.46 -8.98 24.91
CA GLU A 94 -21.09 -7.72 24.55
C GLU A 94 -20.16 -6.60 25.02
N SER A 95 -19.18 -6.26 24.20
CA SER A 95 -18.52 -4.96 24.26
C SER A 95 -19.56 -3.96 23.76
N GLY A 96 -20.02 -3.15 24.70
CA GLY A 96 -21.15 -2.24 24.57
C GLY A 96 -21.26 -1.58 23.20
N GLY A 97 -22.47 -1.63 22.65
CA GLY A 97 -22.84 -0.95 21.42
C GLY A 97 -22.58 0.55 21.54
N GLU A 98 -21.44 0.99 21.02
CA GLU A 98 -21.28 2.38 20.60
C GLU A 98 -22.06 2.53 19.30
N LYS A 99 -23.19 3.22 19.40
CA LYS A 99 -24.12 3.44 18.30
C LYS A 99 -23.37 3.91 17.06
N ALA A 100 -23.75 3.36 15.91
CA ALA A 100 -23.44 3.90 14.59
C ALA A 100 -24.08 5.31 14.48
N GLY A 101 -23.41 6.29 15.06
CA GLY A 101 -23.77 7.70 15.08
C GLY A 101 -23.09 8.41 13.92
N ALA A 102 -23.88 9.21 13.21
CA ALA A 102 -23.47 10.06 12.10
C ALA A 102 -22.10 10.72 12.31
N VAL A 103 -21.24 10.63 11.29
CA VAL A 103 -19.88 11.17 11.26
C VAL A 103 -19.90 12.69 11.49
N ARG A 104 -19.34 13.14 12.61
CA ARG A 104 -18.83 14.51 12.75
C ARG A 104 -17.45 14.56 12.10
N PRO A 105 -17.16 15.50 11.17
CA PRO A 105 -15.78 15.80 10.78
C PRO A 105 -15.14 16.57 11.95
N GLY A 106 -14.73 15.84 12.98
CA GLY A 106 -14.08 16.37 14.17
C GLY A 106 -12.57 16.17 14.09
N ARG A 107 -11.80 17.13 14.61
CA ARG A 107 -10.35 17.01 14.82
C ARG A 107 -9.95 15.68 15.46
N ALA A 108 -10.80 15.13 16.33
CA ALA A 108 -10.59 13.82 16.96
C ALA A 108 -10.48 12.65 15.96
N LEU A 109 -11.32 12.61 14.92
CA LEU A 109 -11.24 11.57 13.88
C LEU A 109 -9.93 11.68 13.09
N ALA A 110 -9.51 12.91 12.78
CA ALA A 110 -8.26 13.16 12.06
C ALA A 110 -7.05 12.72 12.89
N ILE A 111 -7.01 13.07 14.19
CA ILE A 111 -5.92 12.68 15.09
C ILE A 111 -5.84 11.16 15.22
N GLU A 112 -6.97 10.48 15.40
CA GLU A 112 -6.98 9.03 15.54
C GLU A 112 -6.58 8.32 14.24
N ALA A 113 -7.13 8.74 13.10
CA ALA A 113 -6.80 8.16 11.81
C ALA A 113 -5.32 8.37 11.48
N ALA A 114 -4.80 9.59 11.65
CA ALA A 114 -3.39 9.90 11.44
C ALA A 114 -2.49 9.11 12.41
N GLY A 115 -2.85 9.03 13.70
CA GLY A 115 -2.12 8.22 14.68
C GLY A 115 -2.10 6.73 14.32
N THR A 116 -3.21 6.20 13.82
CA THR A 116 -3.28 4.83 13.28
C THR A 116 -2.37 4.67 12.07
N GLY A 117 -2.36 5.64 11.16
CA GLY A 117 -1.46 5.68 10.00
C GLY A 117 0.01 5.64 10.41
N ILE A 118 0.42 6.52 11.32
CA ILE A 118 1.78 6.59 11.88
C ILE A 118 2.18 5.25 12.47
N LEU A 119 1.43 4.79 13.47
CA LEU A 119 1.77 3.60 14.25
C LEU A 119 1.86 2.36 13.37
N THR A 120 0.89 2.18 12.47
CA THR A 120 0.83 0.98 11.62
C THR A 120 1.76 1.04 10.40
N SER A 121 2.42 2.17 10.16
CA SER A 121 3.51 2.29 9.18
C SER A 121 4.83 1.92 9.82
N ILE A 122 5.13 2.51 10.97
CA ILE A 122 6.36 2.24 11.74
C ILE A 122 6.43 0.77 12.15
N LEU A 123 5.31 0.17 12.57
CA LEU A 123 5.29 -1.24 12.98
C LEU A 123 5.28 -2.23 11.81
N ASN A 124 5.27 -1.76 10.56
CA ASN A 124 5.17 -2.65 9.41
C ASN A 124 6.55 -2.97 8.81
N PRO A 125 7.07 -4.21 8.95
CA PRO A 125 8.36 -4.57 8.37
C PRO A 125 8.38 -4.45 6.85
N TYR A 126 7.24 -4.68 6.19
CA TYR A 126 7.12 -4.54 4.73
C TYR A 126 7.27 -3.08 4.26
N TRP A 127 7.01 -2.10 5.11
CA TRP A 127 7.17 -0.68 4.75
C TRP A 127 8.64 -0.31 4.60
N TYR A 128 9.51 -0.82 5.49
CA TYR A 128 10.95 -0.62 5.36
C TYR A 128 11.52 -1.35 4.14
N LEU A 129 11.09 -2.60 3.92
CA LEU A 129 11.47 -3.35 2.72
C LEU A 129 11.06 -2.61 1.45
N TRP A 130 9.85 -2.04 1.44
CA TRP A 130 9.39 -1.20 0.34
C TRP A 130 10.33 -0.04 0.11
N TRP A 131 10.63 0.77 1.13
CA TRP A 131 11.49 1.96 1.00
C TRP A 131 12.91 1.67 0.55
N VAL A 132 13.51 0.57 1.02
CA VAL A 132 14.90 0.21 0.66
C VAL A 132 15.03 -0.14 -0.81
N THR A 133 14.00 -0.70 -1.44
CA THR A 133 14.10 -1.22 -2.80
C THR A 133 13.65 -0.22 -3.87
N GLN A 134 12.35 -0.16 -4.17
CA GLN A 134 11.84 0.59 -5.33
C GLN A 134 11.93 2.13 -5.17
N PRO A 135 11.51 2.71 -4.04
CA PRO A 135 11.58 4.14 -3.78
C PRO A 135 13.01 4.66 -3.78
N THR A 136 13.99 3.92 -3.25
CA THR A 136 15.41 4.31 -3.31
C THR A 136 15.88 4.53 -4.75
N LEU A 137 15.51 3.65 -5.68
CA LEU A 137 15.94 3.77 -7.08
C LEU A 137 15.26 4.95 -7.79
N LEU A 138 13.95 5.13 -7.58
CA LEU A 138 13.22 6.29 -8.09
C LEU A 138 13.76 7.60 -7.50
N LEU A 139 14.03 7.62 -6.21
CA LEU A 139 14.57 8.78 -5.51
C LEU A 139 15.99 9.11 -6.00
N ALA A 140 16.84 8.11 -6.27
CA ALA A 140 18.16 8.34 -6.86
C ALA A 140 18.06 9.06 -8.23
N SER A 141 17.11 8.67 -9.07
CA SER A 141 16.84 9.36 -10.34
C SER A 141 16.24 10.76 -10.16
N ALA A 142 15.50 10.98 -9.07
CA ALA A 142 14.91 12.27 -8.71
C ALA A 142 15.96 13.26 -8.17
N VAL A 143 16.92 12.78 -7.37
CA VAL A 143 18.03 13.57 -6.82
C VAL A 143 18.91 14.13 -7.94
N ALA A 144 19.09 13.39 -9.05
CA ALA A 144 19.81 13.87 -10.22
C ALA A 144 19.19 15.13 -10.87
N GLN A 145 17.90 15.39 -10.62
CA GLN A 145 17.18 16.59 -11.08
C GLN A 145 17.13 17.70 -10.01
N GLY A 146 17.83 17.52 -8.89
CA GLY A 146 17.85 18.44 -7.75
C GLY A 146 16.56 18.44 -6.93
N TRP A 147 16.39 19.47 -6.10
CA TRP A 147 15.24 19.62 -5.19
C TRP A 147 13.85 19.56 -5.88
N PRO A 148 13.64 20.10 -7.09
CA PRO A 148 12.37 19.93 -7.81
C PRO A 148 12.04 18.46 -8.12
N GLY A 149 13.05 17.66 -8.48
CA GLY A 149 12.87 16.22 -8.73
C GLY A 149 12.46 15.47 -7.47
N VAL A 150 13.11 15.74 -6.33
CA VAL A 150 12.77 15.16 -5.03
C VAL A 150 11.34 15.53 -4.61
N GLY A 151 10.96 16.80 -4.80
CA GLY A 151 9.59 17.27 -4.53
C GLY A 151 8.55 16.56 -5.41
N ALA A 152 8.82 16.42 -6.71
CA ALA A 152 7.94 15.71 -7.63
C ALA A 152 7.81 14.22 -7.27
N PHE A 153 8.90 13.57 -6.88
CA PHE A 153 8.88 12.19 -6.38
C PHE A 153 7.99 12.06 -5.13
N PHE A 154 8.21 12.91 -4.12
CA PHE A 154 7.47 12.81 -2.87
C PHE A 154 5.97 13.09 -3.07
N VAL A 155 5.62 14.14 -3.81
CA VAL A 155 4.22 14.47 -4.11
C VAL A 155 3.57 13.37 -4.93
N GLY A 156 4.26 12.85 -5.96
CA GLY A 156 3.78 11.75 -6.78
C GLY A 156 3.52 10.50 -5.95
N HIS A 157 4.47 10.12 -5.11
CA HIS A 157 4.37 8.96 -4.22
C HIS A 157 3.20 9.07 -3.24
N ILE A 158 3.11 10.17 -2.46
CA ILE A 158 2.01 10.38 -1.52
C ILE A 158 0.64 10.49 -2.22
N SER A 159 0.61 11.05 -3.44
CA SER A 159 -0.64 11.12 -4.22
C SER A 159 -1.11 9.74 -4.69
N ALA A 160 -0.20 8.83 -5.02
CA ALA A 160 -0.53 7.46 -5.40
C ALA A 160 -1.11 6.70 -4.20
N ASP A 161 -0.54 6.88 -3.01
CA ASP A 161 -1.08 6.33 -1.77
C ASP A 161 -2.47 6.91 -1.48
N LEU A 162 -2.63 8.23 -1.61
CA LEU A 162 -3.92 8.90 -1.46
C LEU A 162 -4.98 8.32 -2.39
N ALA A 163 -4.68 8.23 -3.69
CA ALA A 163 -5.58 7.68 -4.69
C ALA A 163 -5.98 6.24 -4.34
N TRP A 164 -5.00 5.40 -3.98
CA TRP A 164 -5.23 4.01 -3.63
C TRP A 164 -6.17 3.83 -2.42
N PHE A 165 -5.87 4.52 -1.32
CA PHE A 165 -6.69 4.43 -0.11
C PHE A 165 -8.05 5.11 -0.25
N VAL A 166 -8.20 6.12 -1.10
CA VAL A 166 -9.51 6.67 -1.48
C VAL A 166 -10.35 5.61 -2.19
N VAL A 167 -9.78 4.94 -3.20
CA VAL A 167 -10.46 3.84 -3.92
C VAL A 167 -10.87 2.74 -2.93
N MET A 168 -9.99 2.37 -2.00
CA MET A 168 -10.29 1.35 -0.98
C MET A 168 -11.34 1.79 0.02
N SER A 169 -11.21 3.00 0.55
CA SER A 169 -12.17 3.53 1.51
C SER A 169 -13.56 3.66 0.90
N TYR A 170 -13.61 4.10 -0.36
CA TYR A 170 -14.85 4.18 -1.12
C TYR A 170 -15.47 2.80 -1.29
N GLY A 171 -14.72 1.81 -1.79
CA GLY A 171 -15.19 0.44 -1.97
C GLY A 171 -15.72 -0.20 -0.69
N ILE A 172 -15.07 0.06 0.45
CA ILE A 172 -15.48 -0.48 1.75
C ILE A 172 -16.70 0.26 2.31
N SER A 173 -16.77 1.57 2.16
CA SER A 173 -17.89 2.41 2.64
C SER A 173 -19.21 2.09 1.93
N ARG A 174 -19.17 1.65 0.66
CA ARG A 174 -20.35 1.21 -0.12
C ARG A 174 -20.87 -0.18 0.28
N GLY A 175 -20.20 -0.87 1.20
CA GLY A 175 -20.70 -2.07 1.85
C GLY A 175 -20.42 -3.40 1.11
N ARG A 176 -20.79 -4.49 1.79
CA ARG A 176 -20.40 -5.89 1.50
C ARG A 176 -20.87 -6.46 0.16
N ASN A 177 -21.68 -5.72 -0.61
CA ASN A 177 -22.19 -6.13 -1.92
C ASN A 177 -21.35 -5.62 -3.08
N PHE A 178 -20.64 -4.49 -2.91
CA PHE A 178 -19.80 -3.92 -3.97
C PHE A 178 -18.48 -4.68 -4.14
N LEU A 179 -17.91 -5.20 -3.04
CA LEU A 179 -16.71 -6.04 -3.03
C LEU A 179 -17.05 -7.54 -3.06
N ARG A 180 -17.95 -7.98 -3.96
CA ARG A 180 -18.29 -9.41 -4.15
C ARG A 180 -17.84 -9.93 -5.51
N GLY A 181 -17.38 -11.19 -5.52
CA GLY A 181 -17.09 -11.96 -6.72
C GLY A 181 -16.23 -11.20 -7.73
N ARG A 182 -16.81 -10.92 -8.91
CA ARG A 182 -16.10 -10.36 -10.07
C ARG A 182 -15.47 -8.97 -9.84
N VAL A 183 -16.06 -8.11 -9.01
CA VAL A 183 -15.50 -6.76 -8.75
C VAL A 183 -14.24 -6.86 -7.89
N TYR A 184 -14.25 -7.72 -6.87
CA TYR A 184 -13.08 -7.98 -6.05
C TYR A 184 -11.95 -8.63 -6.87
N GLN A 185 -12.29 -9.59 -7.74
CA GLN A 185 -11.34 -10.20 -8.66
C GLN A 185 -10.75 -9.18 -9.63
N ALA A 186 -11.59 -8.34 -10.27
CA ALA A 186 -11.14 -7.29 -11.18
C ALA A 186 -10.23 -6.28 -10.48
N LEU A 187 -10.55 -5.89 -9.25
CA LEU A 187 -9.70 -5.03 -8.42
C LEU A 187 -8.33 -5.68 -8.19
N LEU A 188 -8.28 -6.94 -7.74
CA LEU A 188 -7.02 -7.65 -7.49
C LEU A 188 -6.18 -7.79 -8.76
N ILE A 189 -6.80 -8.12 -9.89
CA ILE A 189 -6.14 -8.22 -11.20
C ILE A 189 -5.63 -6.85 -11.66
N GLY A 190 -6.40 -5.78 -11.47
CA GLY A 190 -5.97 -4.41 -11.76
C GLY A 190 -4.74 -4.01 -10.95
N CYS A 191 -4.72 -4.35 -9.64
CA CYS A 191 -3.56 -4.12 -8.79
C CYS A 191 -2.34 -4.90 -9.27
N ALA A 192 -2.54 -6.18 -9.58
CA ALA A 192 -1.47 -7.02 -10.08
C ALA A 192 -0.89 -6.49 -11.40
N ALA A 193 -1.74 -6.05 -12.33
CA ALA A 193 -1.32 -5.46 -13.60
C ALA A 193 -0.48 -4.21 -13.36
N MET A 194 -0.90 -3.32 -12.46
CA MET A 194 -0.13 -2.12 -12.09
C MET A 194 1.24 -2.48 -11.51
N LEU A 195 1.31 -3.47 -10.60
CA LEU A 195 2.59 -3.94 -10.05
C LEU A 195 3.48 -4.57 -11.11
N LEU A 196 2.93 -5.28 -12.10
CA LEU A 196 3.70 -5.84 -13.22
C LEU A 196 4.23 -4.77 -14.16
N VAL A 197 3.44 -3.72 -14.45
CA VAL A 197 3.91 -2.58 -15.23
C VAL A 197 5.09 -1.92 -14.51
N MET A 198 4.96 -1.69 -13.21
CA MET A 198 6.05 -1.16 -12.39
C MET A 198 7.28 -2.09 -12.44
N ALA A 199 7.08 -3.40 -12.22
CA ALA A 199 8.18 -4.37 -12.28
C ALA A 199 8.89 -4.36 -13.63
N GLY A 200 8.16 -4.24 -14.74
CA GLY A 200 8.75 -4.14 -16.09
C GLY A 200 9.57 -2.86 -16.30
N LEU A 201 9.07 -1.71 -15.83
CA LEU A 201 9.80 -0.44 -15.89
C LEU A 201 11.10 -0.51 -15.08
N PHE A 202 11.07 -1.13 -13.91
CA PHE A 202 12.25 -1.32 -13.06
C PHE A 202 13.23 -2.34 -13.65
N ALA A 203 12.74 -3.44 -14.22
CA ALA A 203 13.57 -4.42 -14.92
C ALA A 203 14.35 -3.76 -16.06
N ARG A 204 13.70 -2.87 -16.83
CA ARG A 204 14.36 -2.08 -17.88
C ARG A 204 15.49 -1.22 -17.32
N LEU A 205 15.26 -0.52 -16.20
CA LEU A 205 16.29 0.29 -15.54
C LEU A 205 17.48 -0.55 -15.06
N VAL A 206 17.23 -1.75 -14.53
CA VAL A 206 18.30 -2.68 -14.11
C VAL A 206 19.18 -3.07 -15.30
N VAL A 207 18.57 -3.42 -16.44
CA VAL A 207 19.32 -3.79 -17.65
C VAL A 207 20.17 -2.63 -18.15
N GLU A 208 19.61 -1.42 -18.18
CA GLU A 208 20.35 -0.20 -18.59
C GLU A 208 21.55 0.06 -17.68
N LYS A 209 21.40 -0.14 -16.37
CA LYS A 209 22.48 0.02 -15.39
C LYS A 209 23.57 -1.05 -15.51
N LEU A 210 23.19 -2.30 -15.74
CA LEU A 210 24.17 -3.38 -15.98
C LEU A 210 24.94 -3.17 -17.29
N TRP A 211 24.28 -2.68 -18.34
CA TRP A 211 24.93 -2.39 -19.61
C TRP A 211 25.90 -1.21 -19.51
N ALA A 212 25.55 -0.16 -18.77
CA ALA A 212 26.43 0.99 -18.57
C ALA A 212 27.68 0.68 -17.73
N ALA A 213 27.62 -0.38 -16.90
CA ALA A 213 28.69 -0.78 -16.01
C ALA A 213 29.69 -1.78 -16.61
N ALA A 214 29.39 -2.31 -17.80
CA ALA A 214 30.20 -3.29 -18.55
C ALA A 214 31.11 -2.60 -19.59
#